data_AF-A0A960TWZ0-F1
#
_entry.id   AF-A0A960TWZ0-F1
#
_cell.length_a   1.000
_cell.length_b   1.000
_cell.length_c   1.000
_cell.angle_alpha   90.00
_cell.angle_beta   90.00
_cell.angle_gamma   90.00
#
_symmetry.space_group_name_H-M   'P 1'
#
loop_
_entity.id
_entity.type
_entity.pdbx_description
1 polymer ?
#
loop_
_entity_poly.entity_id
_entity_poly.type
_entity_poly.pdbx_seq_one_letter_code
_entity_poly.pdbx_strand_id
1 'polypeptide(L)'
;MTPKTLTETLSLQLRYTHGVANRNLDGITEDQALAAPFAGGNSINRVLGHLVDARNGMLGLLGRGPVLDAAVAKAYARGTQPDSQPAALADLQA
;
A
#
# COMPACT_ATOMS: atom_id res chain seq x y z
N MET A 1 -13.66 20.11 8.07
CA MET A 1 -12.68 21.21 8.23
C MET A 1 -11.98 21.40 6.89
N THR A 2 -12.07 22.60 6.30
CA THR A 2 -11.37 22.91 5.04
C THR A 2 -9.91 23.25 5.36
N PRO A 3 -8.91 22.55 4.80
CA PRO A 3 -7.51 22.88 5.02
C PRO A 3 -7.17 24.24 4.41
N LYS A 4 -6.36 25.05 5.09
CA LYS A 4 -6.00 26.42 4.68
C LYS A 4 -4.55 26.55 4.21
N THR A 5 -3.72 25.56 4.51
CA THR A 5 -2.30 25.51 4.13
C THR A 5 -1.95 24.25 3.35
N LEU A 6 -0.80 24.26 2.66
CA LEU A 6 -0.25 23.07 2.00
C LEU A 6 0.00 21.95 3.01
N THR A 7 0.60 22.27 4.18
CA THR A 7 0.87 21.30 5.23
C THR A 7 -0.41 20.66 5.78
N GLU A 8 -1.46 21.45 6.01
CA GLU A 8 -2.75 20.92 6.44
C GLU A 8 -3.39 20.05 5.35
N THR A 9 -3.26 20.44 4.08
CA THR A 9 -3.77 19.68 2.94
C THR A 9 -3.08 18.32 2.82
N LEU A 10 -1.74 18.30 2.88
CA LEU A 10 -0.94 17.07 2.84
C LEU A 10 -1.24 16.18 4.04
N SER A 11 -1.33 16.76 5.24
CA SER A 11 -1.68 16.03 6.46
C SER A 11 -3.08 15.44 6.40
N LEU A 12 -4.04 16.16 5.80
CA LEU A 12 -5.40 15.68 5.60
C LEU A 12 -5.43 14.50 4.61
N GLN A 13 -4.72 14.62 3.48
CA GLN A 13 -4.62 13.56 2.47
C GLN A 13 -3.99 12.29 3.06
N LEU A 14 -2.90 12.42 3.83
CA LEU A 14 -2.25 11.28 4.47
C LEU A 14 -3.19 10.59 5.48
N ARG A 15 -3.92 11.36 6.30
CA ARG A 15 -4.90 10.80 7.25
C ARG A 15 -6.05 10.09 6.55
N TYR A 16 -6.62 10.68 5.51
CA TYR A 16 -7.72 10.05 4.77
C TYR A 16 -7.27 8.77 4.09
N THR A 17 -6.15 8.80 3.36
CA THR A 17 -5.64 7.60 2.67
C THR A 17 -5.22 6.51 3.65
N HIS A 18 -4.70 6.87 4.83
CA HIS A 18 -4.45 5.92 5.91
C HIS A 18 -5.76 5.28 6.42
N GLY A 19 -6.80 6.09 6.70
CA GLY A 19 -8.10 5.57 7.14
C GLY A 19 -8.77 4.66 6.11
N VAL A 20 -8.76 5.06 4.83
CA VAL A 20 -9.28 4.25 3.73
C VAL A 20 -8.53 2.93 3.60
N ALA A 21 -7.19 2.94 3.66
CA ALA A 21 -6.40 1.72 3.58
C ALA A 21 -6.76 0.74 4.71
N ASN A 22 -6.87 1.22 5.96
CA ASN A 22 -7.27 0.38 7.09
C ASN A 22 -8.69 -0.19 6.89
N ARG A 23 -9.64 0.64 6.45
CA ARG A 23 -11.01 0.17 6.23
C ARG A 23 -11.11 -0.86 5.10
N ASN A 24 -10.31 -0.72 4.04
CA ASN A 24 -10.28 -1.67 2.94
C ASN A 24 -9.65 -3.02 3.32
N LEU A 25 -8.79 -3.04 4.34
CA LEU A 25 -8.10 -4.25 4.83
C LEU A 25 -8.83 -4.92 5.99
N ASP A 26 -9.88 -4.27 6.53
CA ASP A 26 -10.65 -4.78 7.65
C ASP A 26 -11.34 -6.11 7.28
N GLY A 27 -11.01 -7.18 8.03
CA GLY A 27 -11.52 -8.52 7.78
C GLY A 27 -10.85 -9.28 6.62
N ILE A 28 -9.84 -8.71 5.96
CA ILE A 28 -9.08 -9.41 4.90
C ILE A 28 -8.04 -10.33 5.54
N THR A 29 -8.08 -11.61 5.17
CA THR A 29 -7.08 -12.60 5.60
C THR A 29 -5.77 -12.46 4.81
N GLU A 30 -4.69 -13.04 5.31
CA GLU A 30 -3.39 -13.01 4.64
C GLU A 30 -3.43 -13.65 3.25
N ASP A 31 -4.08 -14.81 3.10
CA ASP A 31 -4.22 -15.50 1.82
C ASP A 31 -5.00 -14.64 0.80
N GLN A 32 -6.10 -14.02 1.23
CA GLN A 32 -6.86 -13.09 0.40
C GLN A 32 -6.04 -11.85 0.05
N ALA A 33 -5.16 -11.38 0.96
CA ALA A 33 -4.33 -10.22 0.71
C ALA A 33 -3.27 -10.46 -0.37
N LEU A 34 -2.78 -11.70 -0.46
CA LEU A 34 -1.77 -12.12 -1.43
C LEU A 34 -2.36 -12.47 -2.80
N ALA A 35 -3.63 -12.87 -2.85
CA ALA A 35 -4.29 -13.30 -4.09
C ALA A 35 -4.42 -12.19 -5.16
N ALA A 36 -4.29 -12.58 -6.43
CA ALA A 36 -4.50 -11.68 -7.56
C ALA A 36 -5.98 -11.54 -7.91
N PRO A 37 -6.44 -10.33 -8.30
CA PRO A 37 -7.78 -10.13 -8.83
C PRO A 37 -7.96 -10.81 -10.20
N PHE A 38 -9.18 -11.27 -10.47
CA PHE A 38 -9.56 -12.12 -11.62
C PHE A 38 -9.19 -11.55 -13.00
N ALA A 39 -9.15 -10.22 -13.16
CA ALA A 39 -8.84 -9.56 -14.43
C ALA A 39 -7.36 -9.12 -14.56
N GLY A 40 -6.49 -9.62 -13.69
CA GLY A 40 -5.13 -9.09 -13.52
C GLY A 40 -5.10 -7.80 -12.69
N GLY A 41 -3.90 -7.43 -12.26
CA GLY A 41 -3.67 -6.31 -11.35
C GLY A 41 -2.86 -6.71 -10.13
N ASN A 42 -2.57 -5.73 -9.27
CA ASN A 42 -1.85 -5.97 -8.02
C ASN A 42 -2.79 -6.59 -6.98
N SER A 43 -2.29 -7.55 -6.21
CA SER A 43 -2.93 -7.98 -4.96
C SER A 43 -3.02 -6.81 -3.98
N ILE A 44 -3.96 -6.86 -3.03
CA ILE A 44 -4.11 -5.76 -2.06
C ILE A 44 -2.87 -5.61 -1.16
N ASN A 45 -2.14 -6.70 -0.90
CA ASN A 45 -0.84 -6.64 -0.25
C ASN A 45 0.17 -5.82 -1.07
N ARG A 46 0.26 -6.03 -2.38
CA ARG A 46 1.13 -5.22 -3.25
C ARG A 46 0.70 -3.76 -3.31
N VAL A 47 -0.62 -3.49 -3.38
CA VAL A 47 -1.14 -2.12 -3.31
C VAL A 47 -0.74 -1.44 -2.00
N LEU A 48 -0.89 -2.11 -0.86
CA LEU A 48 -0.47 -1.59 0.43
C LEU A 48 1.03 -1.35 0.48
N GLY A 49 1.84 -2.30 0.01
CA GLY A 49 3.30 -2.16 -0.05
C GLY A 49 3.72 -0.95 -0.88
N HIS A 50 3.09 -0.72 -2.05
CA HIS A 50 3.34 0.49 -2.85
C HIS A 50 3.00 1.80 -2.10
N LEU A 51 1.92 1.81 -1.31
CA LEU A 51 1.56 2.97 -0.49
C LEU A 51 2.58 3.25 0.61
N VAL A 52 3.12 2.20 1.25
CA VAL A 52 4.13 2.32 2.29
C VAL A 52 5.47 2.77 1.71
N ASP A 53 5.89 2.21 0.57
CA ASP A 53 7.12 2.64 -0.12
C ASP A 53 7.07 4.12 -0.53
N ALA A 54 5.93 4.58 -1.07
CA ALA A 54 5.75 6.00 -1.37
C ALA A 54 5.90 6.89 -0.11
N ARG A 55 5.39 6.43 1.03
CA ARG A 55 5.50 7.14 2.32
C ARG A 55 6.93 7.13 2.86
N ASN A 56 7.70 6.06 2.65
CA ASN A 56 9.13 6.04 2.94
C ASN A 56 9.88 7.14 2.16
N GLY A 57 9.57 7.31 0.87
CA GLY A 57 10.11 8.41 0.07
C GLY A 57 9.79 9.78 0.67
N MET A 58 8.54 9.99 1.11
CA MET A 58 8.13 11.23 1.78
C MET A 58 8.88 11.47 3.10
N LEU A 59 9.11 10.43 3.90
CA LEU A 59 9.88 10.52 5.15
C LEU A 59 11.32 10.96 4.88
N GLY A 60 11.96 10.41 3.83
CA GLY A 60 13.30 10.82 3.42
C GLY A 60 13.39 12.31 3.05
N LEU A 61 12.39 12.83 2.33
CA LEU A 61 12.30 14.27 2.01
C LEU A 61 12.13 15.16 3.25
N LEU A 62 11.61 14.61 4.35
CA LEU A 62 11.45 15.29 5.64
C LEU A 62 12.65 15.07 6.58
N GLY A 63 13.73 14.44 6.10
CA GLY A 63 14.91 14.13 6.91
C GLY A 63 14.65 13.06 7.99
N ARG A 64 13.64 12.20 7.78
CA ARG A 64 13.32 11.07 8.66
C ARG A 64 13.80 9.76 8.06
N GLY A 65 14.04 8.77 8.91
CA GLY A 65 14.38 7.42 8.49
C GLY A 65 13.17 6.69 7.87
N PRO A 66 13.42 5.71 6.98
CA PRO A 66 12.36 4.89 6.41
C PRO A 66 11.79 3.92 7.46
N VAL A 67 10.54 3.50 7.27
CA VAL A 67 9.88 2.48 8.09
C VAL A 67 10.14 1.08 7.54
N LEU A 68 10.13 0.92 6.21
CA LEU A 68 10.61 -0.31 5.56
C LEU A 68 12.12 -0.25 5.33
N ASP A 69 12.76 -1.36 5.61
CA ASP A 69 14.10 -1.71 5.17
C ASP A 69 14.22 -1.72 3.64
N ALA A 70 15.40 -1.33 3.14
CA ALA A 70 15.61 -1.08 1.71
C ALA A 70 15.37 -2.32 0.82
N ALA A 71 15.65 -3.52 1.34
CA ALA A 71 15.38 -4.76 0.64
C ALA A 71 13.87 -5.00 0.46
N VAL A 72 13.08 -4.76 1.50
CA VAL A 72 11.61 -4.89 1.46
C VAL A 72 10.99 -3.80 0.60
N ALA A 73 11.44 -2.55 0.75
CA ALA A 73 10.98 -1.43 -0.06
C ALA A 73 11.17 -1.69 -1.57
N LYS A 74 12.30 -2.29 -1.96
CA LYS A 74 12.59 -2.65 -3.36
C LYS A 74 11.55 -3.59 -3.96
N ALA A 75 10.99 -4.54 -3.20
CA ALA A 75 9.96 -5.46 -3.69
C ALA A 75 8.62 -4.78 -4.02
N TYR A 76 8.41 -3.58 -3.48
CA TYR A 76 7.24 -2.73 -3.70
C TYR A 76 7.56 -1.46 -4.50
N ALA A 77 8.74 -1.35 -5.10
CA ALA A 77 9.05 -0.21 -5.95
C ALA A 77 8.14 -0.21 -7.20
N ARG A 78 7.85 0.96 -7.74
CA ARG A 78 7.08 1.09 -8.99
C ARG A 78 7.75 0.30 -10.11
N GLY A 79 6.95 -0.44 -10.88
CA GLY A 79 7.43 -1.23 -12.03
C GLY A 79 7.95 -2.62 -11.67
N THR A 80 7.94 -2.99 -10.39
CA THR A 80 8.28 -4.35 -9.97
C THR A 80 7.09 -5.29 -10.14
N GLN A 81 7.40 -6.52 -10.53
CA GLN A 81 6.44 -7.63 -10.57
C GLN A 81 6.61 -8.49 -9.30
N PRO A 82 5.57 -9.22 -8.87
CA PRO A 82 5.73 -10.21 -7.81
C PRO A 82 6.68 -11.33 -8.26
N ASP A 83 7.49 -11.82 -7.33
CA ASP A 83 8.47 -12.89 -7.57
C ASP A 83 7.82 -14.25 -7.87
N SER A 84 6.55 -14.42 -7.47
CA SER A 84 5.75 -15.62 -7.69
C SER A 84 4.35 -15.26 -8.19
N GLN A 85 3.74 -16.16 -8.96
CA GLN A 85 2.36 -16.00 -9.41
C GLN A 85 1.41 -16.25 -8.22
N PRO A 86 0.66 -15.24 -7.75
CA PRO A 86 -0.25 -15.42 -6.62
C PRO A 86 -1.46 -16.27 -7.01
N ALA A 87 -2.09 -16.92 -6.03
CA ALA A 87 -3.38 -17.59 -6.21
C ALA A 87 -4.45 -16.62 -6.74
N ALA A 88 -5.46 -17.11 -7.45
CA ALA A 88 -6.56 -16.26 -7.89
C ALA A 88 -7.53 -16.01 -6.74
N LEU A 89 -7.98 -14.76 -6.57
CA LEU A 89 -8.92 -14.41 -5.49
C LEU A 89 -10.23 -15.21 -5.58
N ALA A 90 -10.65 -15.58 -6.80
CA ALA A 90 -11.82 -16.42 -7.03
C ALA A 90 -11.73 -17.80 -6.32
N ASP A 91 -10.52 -18.30 -6.10
CA ASP A 91 -10.28 -19.59 -5.46
C ASP A 91 -10.43 -19.53 -3.92
N LEU A 92 -10.49 -18.31 -3.34
CA LEU A 92 -10.57 -18.05 -1.90
C LEU A 92 -11.95 -17.56 -1.43
N GLN A 93 -12.93 -17.46 -2.34
CA GLN A 93 -14.28 -16.98 -2.05
C GLN A 93 -15.32 -18.12 -1.93
N ALA A 94 -14.89 -19.34 -1.56
CA ALA A 94 -15.76 -20.50 -1.33
C ALA A 94 -16.54 -20.42 -0.01
#